data_AF-A0ABD2LYN6-F1
#
_entry.id   AF-A0ABD2LYN6-F1
#
_cell.length_a   1.000
_cell.length_b   1.000
_cell.length_c   1.000
_cell.angle_alpha   90.00
_cell.angle_beta   90.00
_cell.angle_gamma   90.00
#
_symmetry.space_group_name_H-M   'P 1'
#
loop_
_entity.id
_entity.type
_entity.pdbx_description
1 polymer ?
#
loop_
_entity_poly.entity_id
_entity_poly.type
_entity_poly.pdbx_seq_one_letter_code
_entity_poly.pdbx_strand_id
1 'polypeptide(L)'
;MSFFVTVKLLDGQKIPAALDGLEFLVIDLLHNFGCSDYEEKNDVELLSDYFQLGVKLEQLYKSWSSRDKHFARFLTERGEMLQGIRILRQEPVETLFAFICSANNNVPRISKMVEKLCQFYGDSVEVNAQRFYDFPSVFQMAAHLNCMEQTLRDAGFGYRAKSIMKTVEMLADGKLGNSADLWLHSLRNLPYHEAKLALMKLPGVGPKVADCICLMALDKHQVVPVDRHVFNLATEIYTPAFLKGCKTLSTAIYGQIGAFFVDIHGDYAGWAHSVLFSTRLRHFLK
;
A
#
# COMPACT_ATOMS: atom_id res chain seq x y z
N MET A 1 12.09 -0.72 7.61
CA MET A 1 10.99 -0.12 6.81
C MET A 1 9.72 -0.86 7.19
N SER A 2 8.81 -0.23 7.92
CA SER A 2 7.56 -0.89 8.32
C SER A 2 6.57 -0.81 7.16
N PHE A 3 5.87 -1.90 6.86
CA PHE A 3 4.85 -1.94 5.82
C PHE A 3 3.63 -1.12 6.27
N PHE A 4 3.70 0.19 6.08
CA PHE A 4 2.62 1.13 6.34
C PHE A 4 2.00 1.54 5.02
N VAL A 5 0.68 1.46 4.97
CA VAL A 5 -0.12 1.82 3.78
C VAL A 5 -0.97 3.07 4.02
N THR A 6 -1.04 3.47 5.29
CA THR A 6 -1.76 4.64 5.75
C THR A 6 -0.91 5.43 6.73
N VAL A 7 -1.17 6.72 6.83
CA VAL A 7 -0.62 7.63 7.83
C VAL A 7 -1.76 8.36 8.53
N LYS A 8 -1.54 8.81 9.77
CA LYS A 8 -2.48 9.67 10.48
C LYS A 8 -2.00 11.12 10.46
N LEU A 9 -2.67 11.97 9.68
CA LEU A 9 -2.33 13.37 9.47
C LEU A 9 -3.56 14.21 9.07
N LEU A 10 -3.95 15.19 9.90
CA LEU A 10 -5.09 16.08 9.62
C LEU A 10 -4.75 17.14 8.57
N ASP A 11 -5.77 17.77 7.99
CA ASP A 11 -5.60 18.91 7.10
C ASP A 11 -4.88 20.06 7.85
N GLY A 12 -3.85 20.64 7.22
CA GLY A 12 -3.10 21.78 7.79
C GLY A 12 -2.14 21.42 8.93
N GLN A 13 -2.10 20.17 9.39
CA GLN A 13 -1.05 19.73 10.31
C GLN A 13 0.30 19.69 9.59
N LYS A 14 1.35 20.15 10.27
CA LYS A 14 2.73 19.90 9.82
C LYS A 14 2.97 18.39 9.80
N ILE A 15 3.76 17.94 8.82
CA ILE A 15 4.26 16.56 8.81
C ILE A 15 4.90 16.31 10.18
N PRO A 16 4.48 15.30 10.94
CA PRO A 16 4.96 15.11 12.30
C PRO A 16 6.47 14.94 12.28
N ALA A 17 7.17 15.75 13.07
CA ALA A 17 8.60 15.60 13.31
C ALA A 17 8.93 14.19 13.85
N ALA A 18 8.03 13.66 14.67
CA ALA A 18 8.06 12.31 15.19
C ALA A 18 7.47 11.26 14.21
N LEU A 19 8.18 11.01 13.10
CA LEU A 19 8.53 9.62 12.84
C LEU A 19 9.87 9.43 13.57
N ASP A 20 9.86 9.32 14.90
CA ASP A 20 11.08 9.30 15.72
C ASP A 20 12.04 8.20 15.22
N GLY A 21 13.08 8.62 14.49
CA GLY A 21 14.05 7.77 13.78
C GLY A 21 14.17 8.03 12.26
N LEU A 22 13.22 8.71 11.63
CA LEU A 22 13.18 9.01 10.18
C LEU A 22 13.44 10.49 9.87
N GLU A 23 13.22 11.42 10.80
CA GLU A 23 13.49 12.85 10.56
C GLU A 23 15.00 13.15 10.51
N PHE A 24 15.79 12.55 11.42
CA PHE A 24 17.25 12.52 11.30
C PHE A 24 17.70 11.76 10.06
N LEU A 25 16.92 10.75 9.64
CA LEU A 25 17.30 9.94 8.50
C LEU A 25 17.12 10.69 7.18
N VAL A 26 15.98 11.32 6.96
CA VAL A 26 15.72 12.08 5.74
C VAL A 26 16.68 13.26 5.68
N ILE A 27 16.86 14.02 6.76
CA ILE A 27 17.76 15.19 6.75
C ILE A 27 19.25 14.79 6.62
N ASP A 28 19.73 13.72 7.28
CA ASP A 28 21.14 13.27 7.17
C ASP A 28 21.44 12.39 5.93
N LEU A 29 20.47 11.62 5.40
CA LEU A 29 20.59 10.95 4.09
C LEU A 29 20.81 12.01 3.01
N LEU A 30 19.97 13.04 3.03
CA LEU A 30 19.99 14.09 2.02
C LEU A 30 21.33 14.87 2.09
N HIS A 31 21.83 15.24 3.28
CA HIS A 31 23.12 15.95 3.43
C HIS A 31 24.35 15.17 2.92
N ASN A 32 24.30 13.82 2.94
CA ASN A 32 25.44 12.97 2.58
C ASN A 32 25.37 12.32 1.19
N PHE A 33 24.29 12.50 0.43
CA PHE A 33 24.22 12.06 -0.98
C PHE A 33 25.15 12.84 -1.93
N GLY A 34 25.96 13.78 -1.43
CA GLY A 34 26.93 14.50 -2.26
C GLY A 34 26.29 15.31 -3.40
N CYS A 35 24.98 15.56 -3.32
CA CYS A 35 24.30 16.45 -4.23
C CYS A 35 24.61 17.88 -3.76
N SER A 36 25.56 18.54 -4.43
CA SER A 36 25.94 19.93 -4.16
C SER A 36 24.81 20.94 -4.41
N ASP A 37 23.65 20.47 -4.88
CA ASP A 37 22.46 21.26 -5.18
C ASP A 37 21.30 20.79 -4.29
N TYR A 38 21.34 21.21 -3.03
CA TYR A 38 20.28 20.99 -2.06
C TYR A 38 19.15 22.01 -2.27
N GLU A 39 17.97 21.56 -2.67
CA GLU A 39 16.78 22.41 -2.71
C GLU A 39 15.69 21.82 -1.80
N GLU A 40 15.60 22.35 -0.57
CA GLU A 40 14.58 22.06 0.47
C GLU A 40 13.13 22.05 -0.07
N LYS A 41 12.89 22.74 -1.19
CA LYS A 41 11.63 22.80 -1.91
C LYS A 41 11.20 21.44 -2.50
N ASN A 42 12.14 20.60 -2.92
CA ASN A 42 11.86 19.30 -3.55
C ASN A 42 11.33 18.28 -2.54
N ASP A 43 11.85 18.28 -1.31
CA ASP A 43 11.43 17.33 -0.27
C ASP A 43 10.02 17.60 0.25
N VAL A 44 9.66 18.88 0.40
CA VAL A 44 8.30 19.27 0.80
C VAL A 44 7.29 18.85 -0.26
N GLU A 45 7.60 19.02 -1.55
CA GLU A 45 6.75 18.57 -2.64
C GLU A 45 6.64 17.04 -2.69
N LEU A 46 7.76 16.33 -2.54
CA LEU A 46 7.80 14.86 -2.47
C LEU A 46 6.95 14.32 -1.31
N LEU A 47 7.14 14.84 -0.09
CA LEU A 47 6.37 14.40 1.07
C LEU A 47 4.90 14.81 0.98
N SER A 48 4.60 15.97 0.39
CA SER A 48 3.23 16.41 0.14
C SER A 48 2.50 15.49 -0.83
N ASP A 49 3.19 15.00 -1.86
CA ASP A 49 2.68 14.00 -2.80
C ASP A 49 2.52 12.63 -2.11
N TYR A 50 3.54 12.16 -1.40
CA TYR A 50 3.55 10.87 -0.70
C TYR A 50 2.43 10.77 0.34
N PHE A 51 2.21 11.82 1.13
CA PHE A 51 1.11 11.91 2.10
C PHE A 51 -0.21 12.40 1.50
N GLN A 52 -0.24 12.75 0.22
CA GLN A 52 -1.41 13.25 -0.51
C GLN A 52 -2.09 14.44 0.19
N LEU A 53 -1.30 15.45 0.58
CA LEU A 53 -1.77 16.62 1.33
C LEU A 53 -2.68 17.56 0.50
N GLY A 54 -2.66 17.42 -0.83
CA GLY A 54 -3.61 18.11 -1.71
C GLY A 54 -5.06 17.66 -1.51
N VAL A 55 -5.28 16.45 -1.00
CA VAL A 55 -6.63 15.91 -0.73
C VAL A 55 -7.18 16.49 0.57
N LYS A 56 -8.33 17.16 0.48
CA LYS A 56 -9.04 17.76 1.63
C LYS A 56 -9.75 16.70 2.45
N LEU A 57 -9.05 16.13 3.42
CA LEU A 57 -9.50 14.97 4.19
C LEU A 57 -10.75 15.28 5.01
N GLU A 58 -10.86 16.49 5.56
CA GLU A 58 -12.05 16.88 6.33
C GLU A 58 -13.34 16.88 5.49
N GLN A 59 -13.24 17.27 4.21
CA GLN A 59 -14.38 17.25 3.29
C GLN A 59 -14.81 15.81 2.97
N LEU A 60 -13.82 14.91 2.80
CA LEU A 60 -14.09 13.49 2.61
C LEU A 60 -14.79 12.88 3.83
N TYR A 61 -14.31 13.14 5.04
CA TYR A 61 -14.93 12.64 6.27
C TYR A 61 -16.38 13.14 6.41
N LYS A 62 -16.64 14.44 6.16
CA LYS A 62 -18.00 15.01 6.16
C LYS A 62 -18.91 14.30 5.14
N SER A 63 -18.40 14.09 3.92
CA SER A 63 -19.13 13.40 2.85
C SER A 63 -19.46 11.95 3.24
N TRP A 64 -18.47 11.17 3.66
CA TRP A 64 -18.68 9.77 4.07
C TRP A 64 -19.63 9.64 5.25
N SER A 65 -19.49 10.49 6.29
CA SER A 65 -20.42 10.49 7.42
C SER A 65 -21.86 10.83 7.02
N SER A 66 -22.06 11.69 6.02
CA SER A 66 -23.42 12.02 5.53
C SER A 66 -24.08 10.88 4.73
N ARG A 67 -23.28 10.05 4.06
CA ARG A 67 -23.75 8.94 3.20
C ARG A 67 -23.82 7.60 3.93
N ASP A 68 -23.08 7.46 5.02
CA ASP A 68 -22.92 6.20 5.74
C ASP A 68 -23.07 6.39 7.26
N LYS A 69 -24.23 5.97 7.77
CA LYS A 69 -24.53 5.98 9.21
C LYS A 69 -23.55 5.16 10.04
N HIS A 70 -22.96 4.09 9.49
CA HIS A 70 -22.01 3.27 10.22
C HIS A 70 -20.66 3.97 10.31
N PHE A 71 -20.21 4.60 9.22
CA PHE A 71 -19.03 5.47 9.23
C PHE A 71 -19.18 6.61 10.25
N ALA A 72 -20.32 7.34 10.22
CA ALA A 72 -20.61 8.40 11.18
C ALA A 72 -20.60 7.92 12.63
N ARG A 73 -21.21 6.76 12.89
CA ARG A 73 -21.19 6.14 14.22
C ARG A 73 -19.77 5.81 14.68
N PHE A 74 -18.96 5.15 13.83
CA PHE A 74 -17.58 4.82 14.20
C PHE A 74 -16.71 6.05 14.44
N LEU A 75 -16.89 7.09 13.63
CA LEU A 75 -16.18 8.35 13.83
C LEU A 75 -16.59 9.02 15.15
N THR A 76 -17.85 8.91 15.57
CA THR A 76 -18.32 9.43 16.86
C THR A 76 -17.76 8.62 18.02
N GLU A 77 -17.80 7.29 17.93
CA GLU A 77 -17.35 6.38 19.00
C GLU A 77 -15.82 6.32 19.15
N ARG A 78 -15.08 6.57 18.07
CA ARG A 78 -13.62 6.31 17.99
C ARG A 78 -12.86 7.43 17.27
N GLY A 79 -13.38 8.66 17.31
CA GLY A 79 -12.87 9.79 16.52
C GLY A 79 -11.40 10.07 16.72
N GLU A 80 -10.93 10.10 17.97
CA GLU A 80 -9.52 10.34 18.31
C GLU A 80 -8.59 9.37 17.59
N MET A 81 -9.04 8.16 17.29
CA MET A 81 -8.26 7.12 16.65
C MET A 81 -8.41 7.10 15.13
N LEU A 82 -9.60 7.42 14.62
CA LEU A 82 -9.92 7.29 13.20
C LEU A 82 -9.71 8.56 12.41
N GLN A 83 -9.63 9.73 13.04
CA GLN A 83 -9.38 10.99 12.36
C GLN A 83 -7.97 11.06 11.79
N GLY A 84 -7.81 11.68 10.62
CA GLY A 84 -6.51 11.90 9.99
C GLY A 84 -5.97 10.73 9.17
N ILE A 85 -6.67 9.59 9.07
CA ILE A 85 -6.17 8.45 8.30
C ILE A 85 -6.18 8.78 6.80
N ARG A 86 -4.99 8.82 6.19
CA ARG A 86 -4.75 9.01 4.75
C ARG A 86 -4.16 7.76 4.12
N ILE A 87 -4.38 7.58 2.83
CA ILE A 87 -3.68 6.59 2.02
C ILE A 87 -2.36 7.20 1.54
N LEU A 88 -1.26 6.46 1.67
CA LEU A 88 0.03 6.87 1.11
C LEU A 88 0.05 6.65 -0.40
N ARG A 89 0.70 7.56 -1.14
CA ARG A 89 0.97 7.40 -2.58
C ARG A 89 2.37 6.81 -2.77
N GLN A 90 2.44 5.49 -2.66
CA GLN A 90 3.71 4.75 -2.63
C GLN A 90 4.31 4.52 -4.02
N GLU A 91 5.60 4.20 -4.04
CA GLU A 91 6.32 3.80 -5.24
C GLU A 91 5.77 2.42 -5.74
N PRO A 92 5.38 2.31 -7.03
CA PRO A 92 4.77 1.10 -7.59
C PRO A 92 5.57 -0.21 -7.47
N VAL A 93 6.90 -0.21 -7.65
CA VAL A 93 7.76 -1.40 -7.54
C VAL A 93 7.78 -1.92 -6.11
N GLU A 94 8.10 -1.06 -5.13
CA GLU A 94 8.08 -1.38 -3.70
C GLU A 94 6.70 -1.92 -3.30
N THR A 95 5.64 -1.21 -3.69
CA THR A 95 4.26 -1.58 -3.38
C THR A 95 3.92 -2.97 -3.93
N LEU A 96 4.27 -3.25 -5.19
CA LEU A 96 4.03 -4.54 -5.82
C LEU A 96 4.67 -5.69 -5.02
N PHE A 97 5.97 -5.61 -4.75
CA PHE A 97 6.68 -6.70 -4.07
C PHE A 97 6.27 -6.84 -2.61
N ALA A 98 6.03 -5.72 -1.91
CA ALA A 98 5.53 -5.74 -0.54
C ALA A 98 4.13 -6.39 -0.47
N PHE A 99 3.26 -6.13 -1.44
CA PHE A 99 1.95 -6.79 -1.50
C PHE A 99 2.00 -8.26 -1.94
N ILE A 100 2.97 -8.67 -2.76
CA ILE A 100 3.25 -10.10 -2.99
C ILE A 100 3.65 -10.78 -1.67
N CYS A 101 4.49 -10.14 -0.84
CA CYS A 101 4.83 -10.62 0.50
C CYS A 101 3.61 -10.71 1.44
N SER A 102 2.59 -9.88 1.22
CA SER A 102 1.40 -9.78 2.07
C SER A 102 0.39 -10.92 1.95
N ALA A 103 0.38 -11.64 0.82
CA ALA A 103 -0.65 -12.64 0.52
C ALA A 103 -0.70 -13.72 1.62
N ASN A 104 -1.83 -13.88 2.31
CA ASN A 104 -2.01 -14.79 3.46
C ASN A 104 -0.90 -14.68 4.52
N ASN A 105 -0.66 -13.46 5.02
CA ASN A 105 0.42 -13.15 5.94
C ASN A 105 -0.02 -12.14 7.01
N ASN A 106 0.86 -11.79 7.96
CA ASN A 106 0.60 -10.77 8.98
C ASN A 106 1.63 -9.63 8.92
N VAL A 107 1.22 -8.43 9.33
CA VAL A 107 2.01 -7.19 9.20
C VAL A 107 3.43 -7.28 9.76
N PRO A 108 3.68 -7.85 10.96
CA PRO A 108 5.05 -7.99 11.47
C PRO A 108 5.94 -8.85 10.58
N ARG A 109 5.42 -9.97 10.05
CA ARG A 109 6.18 -10.82 9.14
C ARG A 109 6.37 -10.17 7.78
N ILE A 110 5.37 -9.46 7.25
CA ILE A 110 5.47 -8.74 5.98
C ILE A 110 6.59 -7.70 6.05
N SER A 111 6.62 -6.89 7.12
CA SER A 111 7.63 -5.84 7.31
C SER A 111 9.04 -6.44 7.31
N LYS A 112 9.26 -7.55 8.05
CA LYS A 112 10.54 -8.28 8.03
C LYS A 112 10.90 -8.85 6.65
N MET A 113 9.92 -9.27 5.86
CA MET A 113 10.17 -9.77 4.51
C MET A 113 10.60 -8.63 3.58
N VAL A 114 9.93 -7.48 3.64
CA VAL A 114 10.31 -6.29 2.86
C VAL A 114 11.72 -5.83 3.24
N GLU A 115 12.03 -5.74 4.54
CA GLU A 115 13.38 -5.40 5.02
C GLU A 115 14.46 -6.35 4.49
N LYS A 116 14.17 -7.65 4.39
CA LYS A 116 15.10 -8.61 3.80
C LYS A 116 15.28 -8.42 2.29
N LEU A 117 14.24 -8.00 1.56
CA LEU A 117 14.40 -7.66 0.14
C LEU A 117 15.36 -6.47 -0.03
N CYS A 118 15.20 -5.42 0.79
CA CYS A 118 16.11 -4.28 0.84
C CYS A 118 17.54 -4.72 1.19
N GLN A 119 17.71 -5.54 2.23
CA GLN A 119 19.04 -6.01 2.64
C GLN A 119 19.75 -6.91 1.62
N PHE A 120 19.00 -7.73 0.88
CA PHE A 120 19.60 -8.66 -0.07
C PHE A 120 19.93 -8.03 -1.40
N TYR A 121 19.15 -7.05 -1.84
CA TYR A 121 19.21 -6.58 -3.23
C TYR A 121 19.28 -5.06 -3.37
N GLY A 122 19.04 -4.31 -2.29
CA GLY A 122 19.03 -2.84 -2.31
C GLY A 122 20.39 -2.25 -1.99
N ASP A 123 20.59 -1.00 -2.40
CA ASP A 123 21.75 -0.23 -1.99
C ASP A 123 21.65 0.14 -0.51
N SER A 124 22.80 0.28 0.14
CA SER A 124 22.85 0.66 1.55
C SER A 124 23.52 2.01 1.75
N VAL A 125 22.97 2.81 2.65
CA VAL A 125 23.60 4.01 3.18
C VAL A 125 23.93 3.81 4.66
N GLU A 126 24.93 4.54 5.16
CA GLU A 126 25.22 4.60 6.59
C GLU A 126 24.98 6.02 7.10
N VAL A 127 24.10 6.14 8.10
CA VAL A 127 23.72 7.41 8.73
C VAL A 127 23.85 7.24 10.24
N ASN A 128 24.64 8.09 10.90
CA ASN A 128 24.86 8.04 12.35
C ASN A 128 25.26 6.64 12.87
N ALA A 129 26.16 5.96 12.16
CA ALA A 129 26.61 4.58 12.42
C ALA A 129 25.50 3.52 12.35
N GLN A 130 24.34 3.85 11.79
CA GLN A 130 23.26 2.92 11.50
C GLN A 130 23.14 2.73 9.99
N ARG A 131 23.05 1.47 9.55
CA ARG A 131 22.90 1.13 8.14
C ARG A 131 21.43 1.04 7.74
N PHE A 132 21.11 1.69 6.65
CA PHE A 132 19.80 1.68 6.01
C PHE A 132 19.93 1.11 4.61
N TYR A 133 18.83 0.58 4.10
CA TYR A 133 18.78 -0.06 2.79
C TYR A 133 17.58 0.49 2.04
N ASP A 134 17.80 0.91 0.81
CA ASP A 134 16.74 1.32 -0.08
C ASP A 134 15.99 0.11 -0.61
N PHE A 135 14.76 0.33 -1.10
CA PHE A 135 14.07 -0.71 -1.83
C PHE A 135 14.78 -0.95 -3.17
N PRO A 136 15.08 -2.21 -3.53
CA PRO A 136 15.83 -2.48 -4.74
C PRO A 136 15.01 -2.20 -6.00
N SER A 137 15.67 -1.63 -7.01
CA SER A 137 15.13 -1.62 -8.37
C SER A 137 14.94 -3.04 -8.91
N VAL A 138 14.07 -3.18 -9.92
CA VAL A 138 13.93 -4.46 -10.62
C VAL A 138 15.25 -4.90 -11.26
N PHE A 139 16.05 -3.96 -11.76
CA PHE A 139 17.36 -4.26 -12.33
C PHE A 139 18.32 -4.88 -11.31
N GLN A 140 18.41 -4.29 -10.11
CA GLN A 140 19.23 -4.85 -9.02
C GLN A 140 18.75 -6.24 -8.63
N MET A 141 17.44 -6.43 -8.44
CA MET A 141 16.87 -7.76 -8.17
C MET A 141 17.17 -8.76 -9.29
N ALA A 142 17.11 -8.33 -10.55
CA ALA A 142 17.33 -9.20 -11.70
C ALA A 142 18.76 -9.80 -11.75
N ALA A 143 19.75 -9.08 -11.22
CA ALA A 143 21.13 -9.57 -11.12
C ALA A 143 21.28 -10.83 -10.26
N HIS A 144 20.28 -11.17 -9.43
CA HIS A 144 20.31 -12.32 -8.52
C HIS A 144 19.35 -13.45 -8.91
N LEU A 145 18.74 -13.42 -10.10
CA LEU A 145 17.69 -14.38 -10.50
C LEU A 145 18.10 -15.86 -10.38
N ASN A 146 19.38 -16.17 -10.62
CA ASN A 146 19.90 -17.54 -10.57
C ASN A 146 19.87 -18.17 -9.17
N CYS A 147 19.94 -17.39 -8.10
CA CYS A 147 19.91 -17.87 -6.72
C CYS A 147 18.71 -17.35 -5.91
N MET A 148 17.96 -16.38 -6.43
CA MET A 148 16.91 -15.65 -5.71
C MET A 148 15.86 -16.55 -5.06
N GLU A 149 15.30 -17.52 -5.78
CA GLU A 149 14.24 -18.38 -5.19
C GLU A 149 14.76 -19.13 -3.95
N GLN A 150 15.96 -19.69 -4.03
CA GLN A 150 16.57 -20.42 -2.91
C GLN A 150 16.87 -19.46 -1.74
N THR A 151 17.54 -18.33 -2.01
CA THR A 151 17.83 -17.29 -1.01
C THR A 151 16.58 -16.84 -0.26
N LEU A 152 15.49 -16.59 -1.00
CA LEU A 152 14.23 -16.16 -0.39
C LEU A 152 13.53 -17.28 0.38
N ARG A 153 13.64 -18.55 -0.07
CA ARG A 153 13.11 -19.70 0.68
C ARG A 153 13.83 -19.88 2.01
N ASP A 154 15.15 -19.82 2.01
CA ASP A 154 15.99 -19.90 3.21
C ASP A 154 15.71 -18.73 4.17
N ALA A 155 15.38 -17.56 3.61
CA ALA A 155 14.95 -16.40 4.37
C ALA A 155 13.49 -16.47 4.89
N GLY A 156 12.75 -17.53 4.59
CA GLY A 156 11.40 -17.78 5.13
C GLY A 156 10.26 -17.16 4.33
N PHE A 157 10.45 -16.84 3.04
CA PHE A 157 9.38 -16.29 2.18
C PHE A 157 8.35 -17.36 1.79
N GLY A 158 8.72 -18.64 1.87
CA GLY A 158 7.86 -19.78 1.51
C GLY A 158 7.53 -19.78 0.02
N TYR A 159 6.27 -20.06 -0.33
CA TYR A 159 5.83 -20.10 -1.73
C TYR A 159 5.96 -18.76 -2.47
N ARG A 160 6.03 -17.64 -1.74
CA ARG A 160 6.17 -16.29 -2.31
C ARG A 160 7.54 -16.06 -2.94
N ALA A 161 8.56 -16.81 -2.54
CA ALA A 161 9.89 -16.75 -3.13
C ALA A 161 9.83 -16.96 -4.66
N LYS A 162 9.11 -17.98 -5.10
CA LYS A 162 8.89 -18.27 -6.52
C LYS A 162 8.12 -17.15 -7.22
N SER A 163 7.07 -16.62 -6.58
CA SER A 163 6.29 -15.50 -7.12
C SER A 163 7.13 -14.24 -7.32
N ILE A 164 7.96 -13.88 -6.34
CA ILE A 164 8.85 -12.72 -6.42
C ILE A 164 9.86 -12.91 -7.54
N MET A 165 10.60 -14.03 -7.56
CA MET A 165 11.58 -14.30 -8.61
C MET A 165 10.96 -14.27 -10.00
N LYS A 166 9.81 -14.91 -10.21
CA LYS A 166 9.13 -14.89 -11.51
C LYS A 166 8.58 -13.51 -11.88
N THR A 167 8.18 -12.70 -10.89
CA THR A 167 7.77 -11.32 -11.13
C THR A 167 8.96 -10.45 -11.54
N VAL A 168 10.10 -10.57 -10.86
CA VAL A 168 11.35 -9.89 -11.26
C VAL A 168 11.76 -10.30 -12.67
N GLU A 169 11.76 -11.61 -12.98
CA GLU A 169 12.08 -12.13 -14.32
C GLU A 169 11.18 -11.53 -15.40
N MET A 170 9.85 -11.51 -15.18
CA MET A 170 8.89 -10.95 -16.14
C MET A 170 8.99 -9.43 -16.30
N LEU A 171 9.41 -8.71 -15.26
CA LEU A 171 9.60 -7.26 -15.33
C LEU A 171 10.94 -6.91 -15.98
N ALA A 172 11.97 -7.73 -15.77
CA ALA A 172 13.31 -7.53 -16.32
C ALA A 172 13.43 -7.95 -17.81
N ASP A 173 12.62 -8.91 -18.27
CA ASP A 173 12.69 -9.42 -19.66
C ASP A 173 12.14 -8.45 -20.72
N GLY A 174 11.61 -7.30 -20.31
CA GLY A 174 11.13 -6.24 -21.19
C GLY A 174 9.87 -6.59 -21.99
N LYS A 175 9.24 -7.76 -21.78
CA LYS A 175 8.06 -8.20 -22.54
C LYS A 175 6.79 -7.40 -22.25
N LEU A 176 6.80 -6.56 -21.22
CA LEU A 176 5.69 -5.70 -20.84
C LEU A 176 5.77 -4.29 -21.45
N GLY A 177 6.82 -4.00 -22.23
CA GLY A 177 7.06 -2.72 -22.89
C GLY A 177 7.75 -1.71 -21.96
N ASN A 178 8.86 -1.12 -22.42
CA ASN A 178 9.74 -0.21 -21.65
C ASN A 178 10.39 -0.87 -20.40
N SER A 179 11.12 -0.08 -19.59
CA SER A 179 11.65 -0.57 -18.31
C SER A 179 10.51 -0.91 -17.34
N ALA A 180 10.78 -1.81 -16.38
CA ALA A 180 9.81 -2.22 -15.37
C ALA A 180 9.17 -1.02 -14.64
N ASP A 181 9.99 -0.04 -14.25
CA ASP A 181 9.56 1.20 -13.61
C ASP A 181 8.58 1.98 -14.48
N LEU A 182 8.93 2.20 -15.77
CA LEU A 182 8.07 2.92 -16.71
C LEU A 182 6.74 2.20 -16.92
N TRP A 183 6.77 0.87 -17.05
CA TRP A 183 5.55 0.08 -17.20
C TRP A 183 4.64 0.21 -15.97
N LEU A 184 5.16 0.00 -14.75
CA LEU A 184 4.37 0.11 -13.53
C LEU A 184 3.81 1.52 -13.31
N HIS A 185 4.61 2.56 -13.55
CA HIS A 185 4.16 3.95 -13.46
C HIS A 185 3.08 4.27 -14.49
N SER A 186 3.16 3.72 -15.71
CA SER A 186 2.15 3.93 -16.75
C SER A 186 0.76 3.45 -16.34
N LEU A 187 0.65 2.46 -15.43
CA LEU A 187 -0.63 1.95 -14.94
C LEU A 187 -1.44 3.00 -14.17
N ARG A 188 -0.80 4.07 -13.66
CA ARG A 188 -1.49 5.25 -13.09
C ARG A 188 -2.41 5.91 -14.11
N ASN A 189 -2.06 5.88 -15.39
CA ASN A 189 -2.82 6.56 -16.44
C ASN A 189 -3.92 5.68 -17.06
N LEU A 190 -3.94 4.38 -16.75
CA LEU A 190 -4.95 3.46 -17.28
C LEU A 190 -6.26 3.49 -16.48
N PRO A 191 -7.40 3.14 -17.09
CA PRO A 191 -8.62 2.83 -16.35
C PRO A 191 -8.37 1.72 -15.32
N TYR A 192 -9.03 1.80 -14.16
CA TYR A 192 -8.83 0.84 -13.05
C TYR A 192 -8.89 -0.63 -13.50
N HIS A 193 -9.88 -1.00 -14.29
CA HIS A 193 -10.05 -2.38 -14.75
C HIS A 193 -8.87 -2.86 -15.60
N GLU A 194 -8.32 -2.00 -16.45
CA GLU A 194 -7.15 -2.32 -17.28
C GLU A 194 -5.88 -2.43 -16.43
N ALA A 195 -5.65 -1.49 -15.50
CA ALA A 195 -4.53 -1.54 -14.57
C ALA A 195 -4.56 -2.82 -13.71
N LYS A 196 -5.74 -3.17 -13.18
CA LYS A 196 -5.94 -4.40 -12.40
C LYS A 196 -5.66 -5.67 -13.21
N LEU A 197 -6.19 -5.74 -14.44
CA LEU A 197 -5.96 -6.90 -15.31
C LEU A 197 -4.48 -7.01 -15.72
N ALA A 198 -3.79 -5.89 -15.92
CA ALA A 198 -2.35 -5.87 -16.18
C ALA A 198 -1.56 -6.42 -14.98
N LEU A 199 -1.82 -5.93 -13.77
CA LEU A 199 -1.19 -6.40 -12.54
C LEU A 199 -1.42 -7.90 -12.28
N MET A 200 -2.65 -8.39 -12.52
CA MET A 200 -3.01 -9.80 -12.27
C MET A 200 -2.34 -10.80 -13.22
N LYS A 201 -1.60 -10.34 -14.24
CA LYS A 201 -0.72 -11.20 -15.04
C LYS A 201 0.55 -11.59 -14.27
N LEU A 202 0.92 -10.84 -13.24
CA LEU A 202 2.13 -11.07 -12.46
C LEU A 202 1.94 -12.23 -11.45
N PRO A 203 2.94 -13.11 -11.30
CA PRO A 203 2.89 -14.23 -10.37
C PRO A 203 2.66 -13.79 -8.92
N GLY A 204 1.64 -14.38 -8.26
CA GLY A 204 1.30 -14.05 -6.87
C GLY A 204 0.40 -12.82 -6.73
N VAL A 205 0.02 -12.16 -7.82
CA VAL A 205 -0.90 -11.01 -7.82
C VAL A 205 -2.33 -11.48 -8.14
N GLY A 206 -3.09 -11.77 -7.08
CA GLY A 206 -4.54 -12.03 -7.20
C GLY A 206 -5.39 -10.75 -7.12
N PRO A 207 -6.73 -10.85 -7.23
CA PRO A 207 -7.63 -9.70 -7.23
C PRO A 207 -7.42 -8.72 -6.07
N LYS A 208 -7.24 -9.23 -4.84
CA LYS A 208 -7.00 -8.42 -3.64
C LYS A 208 -5.66 -7.69 -3.68
N VAL A 209 -4.61 -8.40 -4.10
CA VAL A 209 -3.25 -7.85 -4.19
C VAL A 209 -3.22 -6.73 -5.24
N ALA A 210 -3.84 -6.97 -6.41
CA ALA A 210 -3.97 -5.95 -7.45
C ALA A 210 -4.76 -4.72 -6.95
N ASP A 211 -5.87 -4.93 -6.23
CA ASP A 211 -6.65 -3.82 -5.69
C ASP A 211 -5.87 -2.99 -4.65
N CYS A 212 -5.05 -3.63 -3.82
CA CYS A 212 -4.16 -2.92 -2.91
C CYS A 212 -3.15 -2.04 -3.66
N ILE A 213 -2.49 -2.58 -4.69
CA ILE A 213 -1.53 -1.82 -5.51
C ILE A 213 -2.23 -0.67 -6.23
N CYS A 214 -3.42 -0.92 -6.80
CA CYS A 214 -4.24 0.10 -7.44
C CYS A 214 -4.56 1.27 -6.50
N LEU A 215 -4.98 0.97 -5.28
CA LEU A 215 -5.34 1.98 -4.28
C LEU A 215 -4.13 2.78 -3.78
N MET A 216 -3.00 2.10 -3.53
CA MET A 216 -1.89 2.66 -2.75
C MET A 216 -0.70 3.16 -3.58
N ALA A 217 -0.63 2.80 -4.87
CA ALA A 217 0.45 3.23 -5.75
C ALA A 217 0.00 3.74 -7.12
N LEU A 218 -1.24 3.41 -7.56
CA LEU A 218 -1.71 3.72 -8.91
C LEU A 218 -2.86 4.74 -8.97
N ASP A 219 -3.08 5.49 -7.90
CA ASP A 219 -4.05 6.59 -7.82
C ASP A 219 -5.52 6.16 -8.07
N LYS A 220 -5.86 4.89 -7.80
CA LYS A 220 -7.24 4.37 -7.96
C LYS A 220 -7.99 4.44 -6.63
N HIS A 221 -8.30 5.66 -6.17
CA HIS A 221 -8.85 5.94 -4.84
C HIS A 221 -10.22 5.29 -4.55
N GLN A 222 -10.98 4.94 -5.60
CA GLN A 222 -12.28 4.28 -5.49
C GLN A 222 -12.16 2.79 -5.16
N VAL A 223 -10.98 2.19 -5.33
CA VAL A 223 -10.81 0.75 -5.22
C VAL A 223 -10.83 0.30 -3.76
N VAL A 224 -11.65 -0.72 -3.45
CA VAL A 224 -11.77 -1.31 -2.12
C VAL A 224 -11.20 -2.73 -2.14
N PRO A 225 -9.98 -2.97 -1.62
CA PRO A 225 -9.42 -4.32 -1.54
C PRO A 225 -10.18 -5.16 -0.51
N VAL A 226 -10.85 -6.23 -0.95
CA VAL A 226 -11.71 -7.05 -0.07
C VAL A 226 -10.95 -8.26 0.47
N ASP A 227 -10.56 -8.22 1.74
CA ASP A 227 -10.05 -9.38 2.46
C ASP A 227 -11.10 -9.99 3.40
N ARG A 228 -10.67 -10.91 4.29
CA ARG A 228 -11.58 -11.52 5.27
C ARG A 228 -12.13 -10.51 6.28
N HIS A 229 -11.36 -9.50 6.68
CA HIS A 229 -11.84 -8.47 7.60
C HIS A 229 -12.85 -7.55 6.93
N VAL A 230 -12.61 -7.17 5.66
CA VAL A 230 -13.57 -6.40 4.86
C VAL A 230 -14.86 -7.18 4.64
N PHE A 231 -14.73 -8.47 4.30
CA PHE A 231 -15.86 -9.38 4.18
C PHE A 231 -16.67 -9.43 5.48
N ASN A 232 -16.01 -9.63 6.63
CA ASN A 232 -16.67 -9.66 7.94
C ASN A 232 -17.31 -8.31 8.29
N LEU A 233 -16.68 -7.19 7.97
CA LEU A 233 -17.27 -5.86 8.16
C LEU A 233 -18.57 -5.72 7.35
N ALA A 234 -18.54 -6.11 6.08
CA ALA A 234 -19.70 -6.06 5.20
C ALA A 234 -20.82 -6.98 5.69
N THR A 235 -20.50 -8.21 6.14
CA THR A 235 -21.49 -9.19 6.59
C THR A 235 -22.05 -8.92 7.98
N GLU A 236 -21.27 -8.41 8.93
CA GLU A 236 -21.70 -8.18 10.31
C GLU A 236 -22.36 -6.83 10.53
N ILE A 237 -21.95 -5.80 9.77
CA ILE A 237 -22.34 -4.41 10.04
C ILE A 237 -23.31 -3.89 8.99
N TYR A 238 -22.96 -4.04 7.72
CA TYR A 238 -23.78 -3.51 6.63
C TYR A 238 -24.89 -4.48 6.24
N THR A 239 -24.65 -5.80 6.32
CA THR A 239 -25.63 -6.85 6.06
C THR A 239 -26.44 -6.66 4.76
N PRO A 240 -25.83 -6.28 3.62
CA PRO A 240 -26.58 -6.08 2.38
C PRO A 240 -27.24 -7.38 1.90
N ALA A 241 -28.36 -7.27 1.20
CA ALA A 241 -29.20 -8.41 0.83
C ALA A 241 -28.43 -9.51 0.06
N PHE A 242 -27.48 -9.13 -0.79
CA PHE A 242 -26.67 -10.07 -1.58
C PHE A 242 -25.67 -10.90 -0.74
N LEU A 243 -25.41 -10.51 0.52
CA LEU A 243 -24.58 -11.27 1.46
C LEU A 243 -25.40 -12.22 2.35
N LYS A 244 -26.73 -12.23 2.23
CA LYS A 244 -27.58 -13.07 3.07
C LYS A 244 -27.27 -14.56 2.83
N GLY A 245 -26.79 -15.24 3.87
CA GLY A 245 -26.42 -16.66 3.81
C GLY A 245 -25.05 -16.95 3.20
N CYS A 246 -24.31 -15.92 2.77
CA CYS A 246 -22.93 -16.08 2.28
C CYS A 246 -21.98 -16.37 3.44
N LYS A 247 -21.30 -17.52 3.41
CA LYS A 247 -20.30 -17.92 4.40
C LYS A 247 -18.86 -17.78 3.92
N THR A 248 -18.66 -17.61 2.61
CA THR A 248 -17.34 -17.58 1.98
C THR A 248 -17.23 -16.42 1.00
N LEU A 249 -16.00 -15.91 0.87
CA LEU A 249 -15.66 -14.85 -0.08
C LEU A 249 -15.33 -15.48 -1.45
N SER A 250 -16.34 -15.62 -2.31
CA SER A 250 -16.15 -16.00 -3.71
C SER A 250 -15.75 -14.78 -4.57
N THR A 251 -15.29 -15.00 -5.80
CA THR A 251 -14.94 -13.91 -6.74
C THR A 251 -16.13 -12.98 -7.04
N ALA A 252 -17.34 -13.55 -7.18
CA ALA A 252 -18.54 -12.74 -7.41
C ALA A 252 -18.88 -11.88 -6.19
N ILE A 253 -18.81 -12.46 -4.99
CA ILE A 253 -19.06 -11.75 -3.73
C ILE A 253 -17.99 -10.68 -3.48
N TYR A 254 -16.72 -10.95 -3.80
CA TYR A 254 -15.64 -9.98 -3.77
C TYR A 254 -15.98 -8.72 -4.57
N GLY A 255 -16.41 -8.90 -5.84
CA GLY A 255 -16.77 -7.79 -6.71
C GLY A 255 -17.97 -7.00 -6.21
N GLN A 256 -19.00 -7.69 -5.71
CA GLN A 256 -20.22 -7.05 -5.17
C GLN A 256 -19.93 -6.23 -3.91
N ILE A 257 -19.06 -6.71 -3.01
CA ILE A 257 -18.66 -5.94 -1.82
C ILE A 257 -17.89 -4.68 -2.22
N GLY A 258 -16.95 -4.79 -3.18
CA GLY A 258 -16.23 -3.62 -3.68
C GLY A 258 -17.18 -2.58 -4.27
N ALA A 259 -18.09 -3.00 -5.16
CA ALA A 259 -19.09 -2.11 -5.76
C ALA A 259 -20.04 -1.49 -4.72
N PHE A 260 -20.44 -2.25 -3.71
CA PHE A 260 -21.28 -1.77 -2.61
C PHE A 260 -20.63 -0.61 -1.84
N PHE A 261 -19.34 -0.70 -1.49
CA PHE A 261 -18.66 0.39 -0.81
C PHE A 261 -18.38 1.59 -1.74
N VAL A 262 -18.15 1.36 -3.04
CA VAL A 262 -18.07 2.46 -4.02
C VAL A 262 -19.38 3.23 -4.12
N ASP A 263 -20.53 2.54 -4.15
CA ASP A 263 -21.85 3.16 -4.19
C ASP A 263 -22.12 4.05 -2.95
N ILE A 264 -21.60 3.66 -1.79
CA ILE A 264 -21.76 4.41 -0.54
C ILE A 264 -20.76 5.57 -0.43
N HIS A 265 -19.48 5.35 -0.74
CA HIS A 265 -18.40 6.30 -0.42
C HIS A 265 -17.85 7.07 -1.64
N GLY A 266 -18.26 6.71 -2.85
CA GLY A 266 -17.90 7.38 -4.10
C GLY A 266 -16.42 7.22 -4.50
N ASP A 267 -15.87 8.27 -5.12
CA ASP A 267 -14.55 8.24 -5.78
C ASP A 267 -13.37 7.96 -4.84
N TYR A 268 -13.56 8.11 -3.53
CA TYR A 268 -12.56 7.83 -2.50
C TYR A 268 -12.99 6.67 -1.57
N ALA A 269 -13.78 5.73 -2.07
CA ALA A 269 -14.25 4.59 -1.29
C ALA A 269 -13.11 3.74 -0.68
N GLY A 270 -11.98 3.59 -1.36
CA GLY A 270 -10.80 2.91 -0.82
C GLY A 270 -10.20 3.60 0.41
N TRP A 271 -10.26 4.93 0.44
CA TRP A 271 -9.82 5.71 1.60
C TRP A 271 -10.79 5.56 2.76
N ALA A 272 -12.10 5.76 2.52
CA ALA A 272 -13.13 5.56 3.53
C ALA A 272 -13.04 4.17 4.15
N HIS A 273 -12.85 3.16 3.30
CA HIS A 273 -12.71 1.79 3.73
C HIS A 273 -11.45 1.55 4.58
N SER A 274 -10.35 2.24 4.30
CA SER A 274 -9.13 2.14 5.10
C SER A 274 -9.29 2.74 6.50
N VAL A 275 -10.11 3.78 6.65
CA VAL A 275 -10.55 4.28 7.96
C VAL A 275 -11.36 3.20 8.69
N LEU A 276 -12.38 2.63 8.03
CA LEU A 276 -13.24 1.60 8.61
C LEU A 276 -12.45 0.33 9.00
N PHE A 277 -11.51 -0.11 8.16
CA PHE A 277 -10.64 -1.25 8.42
C PHE A 277 -9.78 -1.04 9.67
N SER A 278 -9.33 0.20 9.90
CA SER A 278 -8.51 0.56 11.08
C SER A 278 -9.25 0.29 12.40
N THR A 279 -10.58 0.30 12.42
CA THR A 279 -11.39 -0.09 13.60
C THR A 279 -11.22 -1.55 14.03
N ARG A 280 -10.72 -2.42 13.13
CA ARG A 280 -10.59 -3.88 13.34
C ARG A 280 -9.15 -4.31 13.63
N LEU A 281 -8.17 -3.41 13.50
CA LEU A 281 -6.77 -3.71 13.81
C LEU A 281 -6.55 -3.68 15.32
N ARG A 282 -5.89 -4.71 15.87
CA ARG A 282 -5.71 -4.90 17.32
C ARG A 282 -4.94 -3.78 18.03
N HIS A 283 -4.09 -3.05 17.32
CA HIS A 283 -3.37 -1.89 17.86
C HIS A 283 -4.28 -0.67 18.11
N PHE A 284 -5.51 -0.71 17.59
CA PHE A 284 -6.55 0.30 17.71
C PHE A 284 -7.74 -0.20 18.56
N LEU A 285 -7.56 -1.28 19.32
CA LEU A 285 -8.57 -1.86 20.21
C LEU A 285 -8.15 -1.79 21.69
N LYS A 286 -7.10 -1.04 22.01
CA LYS A 286 -6.62 -0.80 23.38
C LYS A 286 -6.90 0.63 23.79
#